data_AF-A0A1H0SY33-F1
#
_entry.id   AF-A0A1H0SY33-F1
#
_cell.length_a   1.000
_cell.length_b   1.000
_cell.length_c   1.000
_cell.angle_alpha   90.00
_cell.angle_beta   90.00
_cell.angle_gamma   90.00
#
_symmetry.space_group_name_H-M   'P 1'
#
loop_
_entity.id
_entity.type
_entity.pdbx_description
1 polymer ?
#
loop_
_entity_poly.entity_id
_entity_poly.type
_entity_poly.pdbx_seq_one_letter_code
_entity_poly.pdbx_strand_id
1 'polypeptide(L)'
;MPYPPRPHLRPLAEFAGTAWPACGPGMQARVERFVLEQYAAGRSLRELAELTDRSFSAVRKILDRHGVRRRPVGAAAVEDA
;
A
#
# COMPACT_ATOMS: atom_id res chain seq x y z
N MET A 1 -4.92 13.76 -26.84
CA MET A 1 -5.60 14.11 -25.57
C MET A 1 -4.61 13.98 -24.43
N PRO A 2 -4.44 15.00 -23.57
CA PRO A 2 -3.75 14.80 -22.31
C PRO A 2 -4.60 13.87 -21.44
N TYR A 3 -3.99 12.80 -20.93
CA TYR A 3 -4.66 11.92 -19.98
C TYR A 3 -4.89 12.69 -18.68
N PRO A 4 -6.08 12.61 -18.04
CA PRO A 4 -6.30 13.28 -16.78
C PRO A 4 -5.32 12.75 -15.72
N PRO A 5 -4.71 13.64 -14.92
CA PRO A 5 -3.86 13.21 -13.82
C PRO A 5 -4.69 12.36 -12.86
N ARG A 6 -4.15 11.20 -12.47
CA ARG A 6 -4.85 10.31 -11.55
C ARG A 6 -4.89 10.95 -10.16
N PRO A 7 -6.03 10.86 -9.44
CA PRO A 7 -6.10 11.35 -8.07
C PRO A 7 -5.14 10.55 -7.18
N HIS A 8 -4.30 11.27 -6.43
CA HIS A 8 -3.45 10.70 -5.39
C HIS A 8 -4.22 10.72 -4.06
N LEU A 9 -4.19 9.61 -3.32
CA LEU A 9 -4.69 9.57 -1.96
C LEU A 9 -3.73 10.35 -1.04
N ARG A 10 -4.32 11.06 -0.07
CA ARG A 10 -3.54 11.69 0.99
C ARG A 10 -3.20 10.64 2.05
N PRO A 11 -1.97 10.63 2.57
CA PRO A 11 -1.62 9.79 3.70
C PRO A 11 -2.55 10.01 4.89
N LEU A 12 -2.81 8.96 5.64
CA LEU A 12 -3.53 9.08 6.90
C LEU A 12 -2.69 9.89 7.89
N ALA A 13 -3.34 10.73 8.69
CA ALA A 13 -2.67 11.60 9.67
C ALA A 13 -1.78 10.81 10.66
N GLU A 14 -2.12 9.55 10.92
CA GLU A 14 -1.33 8.64 11.77
C GLU A 14 -0.01 8.16 11.13
N PHE A 15 0.11 8.19 9.79
CA PHE A 15 1.28 7.73 9.05
C PHE A 15 2.03 8.86 8.33
N ALA A 16 1.40 10.02 8.16
CA ALA A 16 2.00 11.19 7.53
C ALA A 16 3.31 11.61 8.24
N GLY A 17 4.40 11.73 7.49
CA GLY A 17 5.69 12.18 8.03
C GLY A 17 6.40 11.15 8.92
N THR A 18 5.84 9.94 9.06
CA THR A 18 6.48 8.82 9.76
C THR A 18 7.37 7.99 8.85
N ALA A 19 7.54 8.42 7.59
CA ALA A 19 8.42 7.78 6.62
C ALA A 19 9.85 7.69 7.17
N TRP A 20 10.53 6.59 6.83
CA TRP A 20 11.92 6.32 7.22
C TRP A 20 12.81 7.55 6.98
N PRO A 21 13.77 7.90 7.88
CA PRO A 21 14.38 7.09 8.94
C PRO A 21 13.80 7.26 10.36
N ALA A 22 12.79 8.09 10.56
CA ALA A 22 12.26 8.42 11.89
C ALA A 22 11.22 7.40 12.45
N CYS A 23 10.96 6.30 11.73
CA CYS A 23 9.96 5.32 12.12
C CYS A 23 10.48 4.43 13.26
N GLY A 24 10.03 4.70 14.49
CA GLY A 24 10.28 3.79 15.63
C GLY A 24 9.63 2.42 15.43
N PRO A 25 10.11 1.37 16.12
CA PRO A 25 9.62 -0.01 15.94
C PRO A 25 8.10 -0.16 16.19
N GLY A 26 7.53 0.65 17.10
CA GLY A 26 6.08 0.66 17.34
C GLY A 26 5.25 1.24 16.19
N MET A 27 5.76 2.24 15.48
CA MET A 27 5.10 2.80 14.29
C MET A 27 5.21 1.83 13.12
N GLN A 28 6.35 1.18 12.95
CA GLN A 28 6.56 0.16 11.94
C GLN A 28 5.55 -0.99 12.08
N ALA A 29 5.34 -1.50 13.31
CA ALA A 29 4.35 -2.56 13.56
C ALA A 29 2.91 -2.13 13.21
N ARG A 30 2.54 -0.85 13.47
CA ARG A 30 1.22 -0.31 13.09
C ARG A 30 1.03 -0.24 11.58
N VAL A 31 2.06 0.24 10.86
CA VAL A 31 2.04 0.30 9.39
C VAL A 31 1.91 -1.11 8.82
N GLU A 32 2.69 -2.07 9.33
CA GLU A 32 2.64 -3.46 8.86
C GLU A 32 1.25 -4.07 9.04
N ARG A 33 0.64 -3.92 10.23
CA ARG A 33 -0.72 -4.41 10.49
C ARG A 33 -1.74 -3.76 9.54
N PHE A 34 -1.69 -2.43 9.39
CA PHE A 34 -2.59 -1.71 8.49
C PHE A 34 -2.45 -2.17 7.03
N VAL A 35 -1.22 -2.36 6.54
CA VAL A 35 -0.95 -2.86 5.19
C VAL A 35 -1.56 -4.24 4.98
N LEU A 36 -1.42 -5.15 5.95
CA LEU A 36 -1.95 -6.51 5.85
C LEU A 36 -3.49 -6.52 5.84
N GLU A 37 -4.12 -5.80 6.77
CA GLU A 37 -5.58 -5.70 6.88
C GLU A 37 -6.19 -5.10 5.60
N GLN A 38 -5.64 -3.99 5.13
CA GLN A 38 -6.16 -3.29 3.96
C GLN A 38 -5.86 -4.02 2.64
N TYR A 39 -4.74 -4.74 2.55
CA TYR A 39 -4.45 -5.61 1.41
C TYR A 39 -5.43 -6.77 1.34
N ALA A 40 -5.73 -7.41 2.49
CA ALA A 40 -6.75 -8.46 2.58
C ALA A 40 -8.15 -7.94 2.23
N ALA A 41 -8.46 -6.70 2.60
CA ALA A 41 -9.70 -6.00 2.20
C ALA A 41 -9.74 -5.63 0.70
N GLY A 42 -8.69 -5.93 -0.06
CA GLY A 42 -8.67 -5.80 -1.51
C GLY A 42 -8.08 -4.49 -2.04
N ARG A 43 -7.53 -3.62 -1.19
CA ARG A 43 -6.82 -2.42 -1.64
C ARG A 43 -5.57 -2.77 -2.44
N SER A 44 -5.26 -1.94 -3.41
CA SER A 44 -4.06 -2.07 -4.23
C SER A 44 -2.80 -1.62 -3.48
N LEU A 45 -1.64 -2.13 -3.92
CA LEU A 45 -0.33 -1.71 -3.39
C LEU A 45 -0.11 -0.19 -3.50
N ARG A 46 -0.71 0.44 -4.53
CA ARG A 46 -0.64 1.89 -4.74
C ARG A 46 -1.37 2.64 -3.66
N GLU A 47 -2.63 2.26 -3.40
CA GLU A 47 -3.43 2.92 -2.37
C GLU A 47 -2.78 2.76 -1.00
N LEU A 48 -2.23 1.59 -0.71
CA LEU A 48 -1.50 1.34 0.54
C LEU A 48 -0.26 2.23 0.66
N ALA A 49 0.51 2.39 -0.41
CA ALA A 49 1.68 3.26 -0.46
C ALA A 49 1.30 4.72 -0.19
N GLU A 50 0.25 5.21 -0.86
CA GLU A 50 -0.24 6.58 -0.69
C GLU A 50 -0.86 6.81 0.70
N LEU A 51 -1.63 5.86 1.24
CA LEU A 51 -2.25 5.96 2.58
C LEU A 51 -1.24 5.89 3.72
N THR A 52 -0.16 5.12 3.55
CA THR A 52 0.87 4.93 4.60
C THR A 52 2.05 5.88 4.49
N ASP A 53 2.06 6.80 3.51
CA ASP A 53 3.22 7.66 3.21
C ASP A 53 4.49 6.81 2.97
N ARG A 54 4.37 5.74 2.18
CA ARG A 54 5.46 4.80 1.89
C ARG A 54 5.61 4.60 0.39
N SER A 55 6.79 4.15 -0.01
CA SER A 55 6.99 3.71 -1.39
C SER A 55 6.31 2.36 -1.65
N PHE A 56 5.92 2.12 -2.90
CA PHE A 56 5.43 0.81 -3.36
C PHE A 56 6.36 -0.34 -2.98
N SER A 57 7.66 -0.12 -3.10
CA SER A 57 8.69 -1.10 -2.74
C SER A 57 8.68 -1.42 -1.25
N ALA A 58 8.40 -0.44 -0.39
CA ALA A 58 8.28 -0.66 1.04
C ALA A 58 7.05 -1.51 1.38
N VAL A 59 5.88 -1.19 0.79
CA VAL A 59 4.66 -2.00 0.95
C VAL A 59 4.89 -3.44 0.45
N ARG A 60 5.53 -3.60 -0.72
CA ARG A 60 5.90 -4.92 -1.25
C ARG A 60 6.78 -5.71 -0.28
N LYS A 61 7.82 -5.08 0.28
CA LYS A 61 8.71 -5.73 1.25
C LYS A 61 7.98 -6.15 2.53
N ILE A 62 7.02 -5.35 3.00
CA ILE A 62 6.16 -5.72 4.14
C ILE A 62 5.38 -7.00 3.82
N LEU A 63 4.69 -7.05 2.67
CA LEU A 63 3.94 -8.23 2.27
C LEU A 63 4.82 -9.47 2.09
N ASP A 64 5.99 -9.30 1.46
CA ASP A 64 6.95 -10.38 1.25
C ASP A 64 7.49 -10.92 2.60
N ARG A 65 7.77 -10.03 3.58
CA ARG A 65 8.19 -10.41 4.95
C ARG A 65 7.14 -11.24 5.68
N HIS A 66 5.86 -10.91 5.49
CA HIS A 66 4.73 -11.60 6.12
C HIS A 66 4.24 -12.81 5.29
N GLY A 67 4.94 -13.18 4.21
CA GLY A 67 4.60 -14.35 3.39
C GLY A 67 3.28 -14.20 2.62
N VAL A 68 2.78 -12.97 2.44
CA VAL A 68 1.51 -12.73 1.76
C VAL A 68 1.70 -12.98 0.26
N ARG A 69 0.96 -13.96 -0.27
CA ARG A 69 0.89 -14.25 -1.71
C ARG A 69 0.31 -13.03 -2.42
N ARG A 70 1.16 -12.30 -3.13
CA ARG A 70 0.73 -11.17 -3.94
C ARG A 70 -0.08 -11.66 -5.13
N ARG A 71 -1.16 -10.94 -5.47
CA ARG A 71 -1.93 -11.18 -6.70
C ARG A 71 -0.98 -11.21 -7.91
N PRO A 72 -1.14 -12.17 -8.84
CA PRO A 72 -0.28 -12.26 -10.02
C PRO A 72 -0.33 -10.94 -10.81
N VAL A 73 0.80 -10.56 -11.38
CA VAL A 73 0.89 -9.39 -12.26
C VAL A 73 0.22 -9.77 -13.57
N GLY A 74 -1.00 -9.28 -13.77
CA GLY A 74 -1.78 -9.45 -14.99
C GLY A 74 -3.20 -8.98 -14.73
N ALA A 75 -3.77 -8.22 -15.67
CA ALA A 75 -5.20 -7.93 -15.65
C ALA A 75 -5.95 -9.27 -15.60
N ALA A 76 -6.75 -9.51 -14.56
CA ALA A 76 -7.84 -10.46 -14.73
C ALA A 76 -8.69 -9.88 -15.87
N ALA A 77 -8.86 -10.66 -16.94
CA ALA A 77 -9.77 -10.29 -18.01
C ALA A 77 -11.11 -9.92 -17.36
N VAL A 78 -11.68 -8.80 -17.81
CA VAL A 78 -12.99 -8.34 -17.38
C VAL A 78 -13.97 -9.48 -17.72
N GLU A 79 -14.50 -10.17 -16.71
CA GLU A 79 -15.67 -11.02 -16.93
C GLU A 79 -16.89 -10.10 -16.95
N ASP A 80 -17.33 -9.83 -18.17
CA ASP A 80 -18.62 -9.24 -18.52
C ASP A 80 -19.70 -10.30 -18.25
N ALA A 81 -20.68 -9.99 -17.40
CA ALA A 81 -21.88 -10.79 -17.19
C ALA A 81 -23.10 -9.87 -16.99
#